data_AF-A0A2N2Z2A1-F1
#
_entry.id   AF-A0A2N2Z2A1-F1
#
_cell.length_a   1.000
_cell.length_b   1.000
_cell.length_c   1.000
_cell.angle_alpha   90.00
_cell.angle_beta   90.00
_cell.angle_gamma   90.00
#
_symmetry.space_group_name_H-M   'P 1'
#
loop_
_entity.id
_entity.type
_entity.pdbx_description
1 polymer ?
#
loop_
_entity_poly.entity_id
_entity_poly.type
_entity_poly.pdbx_seq_one_letter_code
_entity_poly.pdbx_strand_id
1 'polypeptide(L)'
;MNSRLSVNVSSEIGELQGVILHTPGAEVENMTPMDAHRALYSDILNLEVARKEYSQINGVLSKITRTYQIKDLLYEVVSKTKAKNQLIDTICQHEGVLHLKEELANIPSKQLVNILIEGLPLKRNSL
;
A
#
# COMPACT_ATOMS: atom_id res chain seq x y z
N MET A 1 -10.80 17.85 -15.60
CA MET A 1 -11.54 16.77 -16.29
C MET A 1 -10.99 15.43 -15.79
N ASN A 2 -11.69 14.73 -14.88
CA ASN A 2 -11.27 13.38 -14.46
C ASN A 2 -11.82 12.36 -15.46
N SER A 3 -11.05 12.05 -16.52
CA SER A 3 -11.34 10.85 -17.31
C SER A 3 -11.08 9.64 -16.41
N ARG A 4 -12.12 8.85 -16.16
CA ARG A 4 -12.01 7.55 -15.50
C ARG A 4 -11.53 6.56 -16.55
N LEU A 5 -10.37 5.96 -16.33
CA LEU A 5 -9.86 4.90 -17.18
C LEU A 5 -10.66 3.62 -16.86
N SER A 6 -11.25 2.98 -17.86
CA SER A 6 -11.84 1.65 -17.68
C SER A 6 -10.72 0.63 -17.64
N VAL A 7 -10.79 -0.34 -16.71
CA VAL A 7 -9.82 -1.44 -16.66
C VAL A 7 -10.04 -2.32 -17.88
N ASN A 8 -9.02 -2.43 -18.73
CA ASN A 8 -9.03 -3.27 -19.91
C ASN A 8 -7.59 -3.72 -20.22
N VAL A 9 -7.25 -4.95 -19.84
CA VAL A 9 -5.94 -5.55 -20.10
C VAL A 9 -6.16 -6.75 -21.01
N SER A 10 -5.85 -6.58 -22.30
CA SER A 10 -6.04 -7.61 -23.33
C SER A 10 -4.74 -8.04 -24.00
N SER A 11 -3.59 -7.44 -23.61
CA SER A 11 -2.27 -7.72 -24.16
C SER A 11 -1.18 -7.32 -23.15
N GLU A 12 -0.09 -8.08 -23.12
CA GLU A 12 1.13 -7.81 -22.32
C GLU A 12 2.13 -6.90 -23.04
N ILE A 13 1.94 -6.64 -24.34
CA ILE A 13 2.85 -5.84 -25.18
C ILE A 13 2.15 -4.67 -25.88
N GLY A 14 0.85 -4.48 -25.61
CA GLY A 14 0.07 -3.37 -26.14
C GLY A 14 0.50 -2.03 -25.54
N GLU A 15 -0.05 -0.94 -26.08
CA GLU A 15 0.22 0.39 -25.56
C GLU A 15 -0.31 0.56 -24.12
N LEU A 16 0.59 0.89 -23.19
CA LEU A 16 0.25 1.05 -21.78
C LEU A 16 -0.50 2.38 -21.56
N GLN A 17 -1.80 2.31 -21.27
CA GLN A 17 -2.65 3.48 -21.04
C GLN A 17 -2.73 3.93 -19.56
N GLY A 18 -2.45 3.01 -18.63
CA GLY A 18 -2.35 3.33 -17.22
C GLY A 18 -1.71 2.20 -16.42
N VAL A 19 -0.99 2.57 -15.37
CA VAL A 19 -0.27 1.62 -14.50
C VAL A 19 -0.42 2.00 -13.04
N ILE A 20 -0.63 1.00 -12.19
CA ILE A 20 -0.66 1.15 -10.73
C ILE A 20 0.73 0.83 -10.19
N LEU A 21 1.27 1.74 -9.39
CA LEU A 21 2.60 1.66 -8.78
C LEU A 21 2.47 1.84 -7.27
N HIS A 22 3.47 1.35 -6.53
CA HIS A 22 3.56 1.49 -5.09
C HIS A 22 4.93 2.02 -4.70
N THR A 23 4.96 3.20 -4.10
CA THR A 23 6.20 3.78 -3.60
C THR A 23 6.64 3.06 -2.33
N PRO A 24 7.84 2.46 -2.28
CA PRO A 24 8.35 1.80 -1.08
C PRO A 24 8.40 2.77 0.11
N GLY A 25 7.85 2.34 1.25
CA GLY A 25 7.85 3.06 2.52
C GLY A 25 8.49 2.27 3.67
N ALA A 26 8.09 2.61 4.89
CA ALA A 26 8.63 2.01 6.12
C ALA A 26 8.42 0.49 6.18
N GLU A 27 7.47 -0.07 5.42
CA GLU A 27 7.28 -1.52 5.28
C GLU A 27 8.55 -2.26 4.87
N VAL A 28 9.43 -1.61 4.12
CA VAL A 28 10.71 -2.20 3.68
C VAL A 28 11.72 -2.26 4.82
N GLU A 29 11.83 -1.19 5.62
CA GLU A 29 12.75 -1.14 6.77
C GLU A 29 12.27 -2.01 7.93
N ASN A 30 10.95 -2.14 8.09
CA ASN A 30 10.33 -2.95 9.14
C ASN A 30 10.39 -4.46 8.86
N MET A 31 10.88 -4.86 7.68
CA MET A 31 10.97 -6.26 7.30
C MET A 31 12.02 -6.99 8.12
N THR A 32 11.60 -8.00 8.90
CA THR A 32 12.56 -8.85 9.62
C THR A 32 13.20 -9.87 8.65
N PRO A 33 14.36 -10.47 8.97
CA PRO A 33 14.96 -11.51 8.13
C PRO A 33 14.01 -12.68 7.84
N MET A 34 13.17 -13.03 8.83
CA MET A 34 12.14 -14.07 8.68
C MET A 34 11.05 -13.63 7.70
N ASP A 35 10.63 -12.37 7.77
CA ASP A 35 9.63 -11.81 6.85
C ASP A 35 10.17 -11.68 5.43
N ALA A 36 11.44 -11.30 5.27
CA ALA A 36 12.11 -11.23 3.98
C ALA A 36 12.15 -12.60 3.29
N HIS A 37 12.55 -13.66 4.01
CA HIS A 37 12.54 -15.02 3.47
C HIS A 37 11.12 -15.51 3.14
N ARG A 38 10.11 -15.18 3.98
CA ARG A 38 8.70 -15.48 3.69
C ARG A 38 8.17 -14.72 2.47
N ALA A 39 8.63 -13.48 2.28
CA ALA A 39 8.33 -12.64 1.12
C ALA A 39 9.21 -12.93 -0.10
N LEU A 40 10.02 -14.00 -0.04
CA LEU A 40 10.91 -14.47 -1.13
C LEU A 40 11.97 -13.44 -1.55
N TYR A 41 12.34 -12.52 -0.66
CA TYR A 41 13.48 -11.64 -0.88
C TYR A 41 14.77 -12.41 -0.58
N SER A 42 15.74 -12.30 -1.49
CA SER A 42 17.07 -12.88 -1.32
C SER A 42 17.89 -12.19 -0.23
N ASP A 43 17.53 -10.95 0.13
CA ASP A 43 18.21 -10.15 1.15
C ASP A 43 17.27 -9.06 1.71
N ILE A 44 17.66 -8.42 2.81
CA ILE A 44 16.97 -7.24 3.35
C ILE A 44 17.25 -6.06 2.42
N LEU A 45 16.18 -5.42 1.94
CA LEU A 45 16.30 -4.28 1.05
C LEU A 45 16.67 -3.01 1.83
N ASN A 46 17.58 -2.22 1.26
CA ASN A 46 17.83 -0.86 1.72
C ASN A 46 16.75 0.09 1.16
N LEU A 47 15.97 0.73 2.04
CA LEU A 47 14.86 1.60 1.62
C LEU A 47 15.34 2.81 0.80
N GLU A 48 16.49 3.40 1.13
CA GLU A 48 17.01 4.55 0.39
C GLU A 48 17.33 4.17 -1.07
N VAL A 49 17.98 3.03 -1.26
CA VAL A 49 18.28 2.47 -2.59
C VAL A 49 16.99 2.13 -3.33
N ALA A 50 16.08 1.40 -2.68
CA ALA A 50 14.80 1.02 -3.28
C ALA A 50 13.97 2.24 -3.73
N ARG A 51 13.92 3.31 -2.92
CA ARG A 51 13.23 4.56 -3.28
C ARG A 51 13.90 5.26 -4.45
N LYS A 52 15.23 5.25 -4.52
CA LYS A 52 15.97 5.86 -5.64
C LYS A 52 15.71 5.12 -6.95
N GLU A 53 15.78 3.80 -6.94
CA GLU A 53 15.49 2.96 -8.11
C GLU A 53 14.03 3.08 -8.54
N TYR A 54 13.10 3.00 -7.58
CA TYR A 54 11.68 3.21 -7.84
C TYR A 54 11.39 4.59 -8.45
N SER A 55 12.04 5.65 -7.97
CA SER A 55 11.88 7.00 -8.52
C SER A 55 12.24 7.08 -10.01
N GLN A 56 13.24 6.31 -10.44
CA GLN A 56 13.58 6.21 -11.87
C GLN A 56 12.47 5.52 -12.66
N ILE A 57 11.95 4.39 -12.18
CA ILE A 57 10.84 3.66 -12.82
C ILE A 57 9.60 4.54 -12.92
N ASN A 58 9.17 5.13 -11.80
CA ASN A 58 8.02 6.03 -11.77
C ASN A 58 8.24 7.22 -12.71
N GLY A 59 9.43 7.84 -12.70
CA GLY A 59 9.77 8.96 -13.57
C GLY A 59 9.74 8.63 -15.07
N VAL A 60 10.11 7.40 -15.46
CA VAL A 60 10.00 6.93 -16.84
C VAL A 60 8.54 6.65 -17.20
N LEU A 61 7.82 5.90 -16.36
CA LEU A 61 6.43 5.52 -16.61
C LEU A 61 5.49 6.73 -16.66
N SER A 62 5.66 7.71 -15.77
CA SER A 62 4.85 8.94 -15.75
C SER A 62 5.04 9.81 -16.99
N LYS A 63 6.07 9.60 -17.81
CA LYS A 63 6.26 10.31 -19.09
C LYS A 63 5.51 9.66 -20.24
N ILE A 64 5.23 8.36 -20.14
CA ILE A 64 4.66 7.56 -21.24
C ILE A 64 3.20 7.19 -20.98
N THR A 65 2.78 7.12 -19.72
CA THR A 65 1.46 6.63 -19.35
C THR A 65 0.94 7.30 -18.08
N ARG A 66 -0.33 7.08 -17.77
CA ARG A 66 -0.92 7.55 -16.51
C ARG A 66 -0.55 6.63 -15.36
N THR A 67 0.23 7.15 -14.42
CA THR A 67 0.63 6.43 -13.20
C THR A 67 -0.35 6.69 -12.06
N TYR A 68 -0.72 5.65 -11.33
CA TYR A 68 -1.56 5.70 -10.14
C TYR A 68 -0.79 5.13 -8.94
N GLN A 69 -0.85 5.76 -7.77
CA GLN A 69 -0.24 5.22 -6.55
C GLN A 69 -1.24 4.42 -5.74
N ILE A 70 -0.84 3.23 -5.24
CA ILE A 70 -1.68 2.42 -4.35
C ILE A 70 -2.12 3.23 -3.12
N LYS A 71 -1.21 4.01 -2.51
CA LYS A 71 -1.53 4.86 -1.36
C LYS A 71 -2.67 5.85 -1.66
N ASP A 72 -2.66 6.46 -2.83
CA ASP A 72 -3.70 7.43 -3.23
C ASP A 72 -5.03 6.75 -3.49
N LEU A 73 -5.02 5.63 -4.20
CA LEU A 73 -6.22 4.82 -4.47
C LEU A 73 -6.83 4.28 -3.18
N LEU A 74 -6.01 3.77 -2.26
CA LEU A 74 -6.46 3.29 -0.96
C LEU A 74 -7.04 4.43 -0.13
N TYR A 75 -6.43 5.62 -0.18
CA TYR A 75 -6.95 6.81 0.49
C TYR A 75 -8.35 7.18 -0.01
N GLU A 76 -8.60 7.12 -1.31
CA GLU A 76 -9.94 7.34 -1.87
C GLU A 76 -10.97 6.30 -1.38
N VAL A 77 -10.54 5.05 -1.18
CA VAL A 77 -11.40 3.98 -0.65
C VAL A 77 -11.71 4.23 0.83
N VAL A 78 -10.70 4.44 1.67
CA VAL A 78 -10.89 4.65 3.12
C VAL A 78 -11.49 6.01 3.47
N SER A 79 -11.55 6.95 2.52
CA SER A 79 -12.31 8.20 2.67
C SER A 79 -13.82 7.98 2.63
N LYS A 80 -14.29 6.82 2.15
CA LYS A 80 -15.71 6.45 2.15
C LYS A 80 -16.00 5.61 3.38
N THR A 81 -16.77 6.14 4.34
CA THR A 81 -17.03 5.49 5.65
C THR A 81 -17.49 4.03 5.53
N LYS A 82 -18.41 3.73 4.60
CA LYS A 82 -18.87 2.36 4.38
C LYS A 82 -17.75 1.42 3.94
N ALA A 83 -16.96 1.83 2.95
CA ALA A 83 -15.85 1.02 2.44
C ALA A 83 -14.72 0.89 3.46
N LYS A 84 -14.41 1.96 4.20
CA LYS A 84 -13.47 1.96 5.33
C LYS A 84 -13.84 0.89 6.35
N ASN A 85 -15.08 0.91 6.84
CA ASN A 85 -15.52 -0.03 7.87
C ASN A 85 -15.52 -1.47 7.36
N GLN A 86 -15.97 -1.71 6.12
CA GLN A 86 -15.91 -3.04 5.50
C GLN A 86 -14.48 -3.56 5.36
N LEU A 87 -13.54 -2.71 4.97
CA LEU A 87 -12.13 -3.08 4.85
C LEU A 87 -11.53 -3.43 6.22
N ILE A 88 -11.74 -2.57 7.23
CA ILE A 88 -11.27 -2.84 8.60
C ILE A 88 -11.88 -4.14 9.13
N ASP A 89 -13.17 -4.37 8.92
CA ASP A 89 -13.83 -5.61 9.33
C ASP A 89 -13.19 -6.84 8.71
N THR A 90 -12.94 -6.80 7.40
CA THR A 90 -12.33 -7.91 6.67
C THR A 90 -10.93 -8.20 7.19
N ILE A 91 -10.11 -7.16 7.40
CA ILE A 91 -8.73 -7.31 7.88
C ILE A 91 -8.72 -7.82 9.33
N CYS A 92 -9.51 -7.23 10.22
CA CYS A 92 -9.56 -7.63 11.62
C CYS A 92 -10.07 -9.07 11.80
N GLN A 93 -10.98 -9.54 10.93
CA GLN A 93 -11.43 -10.94 10.92
C GLN A 93 -10.32 -11.88 10.44
N HIS A 94 -9.64 -11.55 9.34
CA HIS A 94 -8.55 -12.36 8.78
C HIS A 94 -7.37 -12.50 9.74
N GLU A 95 -6.96 -11.40 10.37
CA GLU A 95 -5.82 -11.34 11.29
C GLU A 95 -6.18 -11.76 12.73
N GLY A 96 -7.46 -12.01 13.03
CA GLY A 96 -7.91 -12.38 14.39
C GLY A 96 -7.81 -11.25 15.42
N VAL A 97 -7.83 -9.99 14.98
CA VAL A 97 -7.63 -8.78 15.81
C VAL A 97 -8.88 -7.90 15.90
N LEU A 98 -10.05 -8.51 16.08
CA LEU A 98 -11.34 -7.80 16.21
C LEU A 98 -11.34 -6.70 17.28
N HIS A 99 -10.52 -6.85 18.32
CA HIS A 99 -10.38 -5.86 19.39
C HIS A 99 -9.79 -4.52 18.91
N LEU A 100 -9.07 -4.49 17.77
CA LEU A 100 -8.49 -3.26 17.21
C LEU A 100 -9.45 -2.49 16.29
N LYS A 101 -10.62 -3.06 15.96
CA LYS A 101 -11.55 -2.48 14.99
C LYS A 101 -11.93 -1.03 15.31
N GLU A 102 -12.33 -0.77 16.55
CA GLU A 102 -12.74 0.57 17.00
C GLU A 102 -11.57 1.55 16.97
N GLU A 103 -10.37 1.11 17.35
CA GLU A 103 -9.16 1.94 17.27
C GLU A 103 -8.88 2.33 15.81
N LEU A 104 -8.82 1.35 14.90
CA LEU A 104 -8.55 1.59 13.47
C LEU A 104 -9.63 2.44 12.81
N ALA A 105 -10.90 2.30 13.21
CA ALA A 105 -12.01 3.09 12.69
C ALA A 105 -11.87 4.58 13.04
N ASN A 106 -11.32 4.91 14.20
CA ASN A 106 -11.12 6.27 14.67
C ASN A 106 -9.87 6.96 14.10
N ILE A 107 -8.97 6.22 13.44
CA ILE A 107 -7.77 6.79 12.84
C ILE A 107 -8.13 7.62 11.59
N PRO A 108 -7.55 8.82 11.41
CA PRO A 108 -7.70 9.62 10.20
C PRO A 108 -7.31 8.84 8.94
N SER A 109 -8.09 8.96 7.86
CA SER A 109 -7.93 8.15 6.64
C SER A 109 -6.49 8.14 6.08
N LYS A 110 -5.79 9.29 6.12
CA LYS A 110 -4.40 9.38 5.67
C LYS A 110 -3.44 8.55 6.52
N GLN A 111 -3.61 8.57 7.84
CA GLN A 111 -2.79 7.76 8.76
C GLN A 111 -3.16 6.28 8.64
N LEU A 112 -4.45 5.98 8.48
CA LEU A 112 -4.91 4.62 8.29
C LEU A 112 -4.30 3.98 7.05
N VAL A 113 -4.21 4.68 5.92
CA VAL A 113 -3.53 4.18 4.71
C VAL A 113 -2.09 3.74 4.99
N ASN A 114 -1.33 4.55 5.74
CA ASN A 114 0.03 4.18 6.09
C ASN A 114 0.04 2.94 6.97
N ILE A 115 -0.80 2.89 8.02
CA ILE A 115 -0.88 1.71 8.92
C ILE A 115 -1.26 0.44 8.16
N LEU A 116 -2.20 0.51 7.22
CA LEU A 116 -2.64 -0.64 6.43
C LEU A 116 -1.55 -1.18 5.49
N ILE A 117 -0.56 -0.36 5.13
CA ILE A 117 0.54 -0.74 4.23
C ILE A 117 1.81 -1.07 5.01
N GLU A 118 2.16 -0.23 5.98
CA GLU A 118 3.41 -0.24 6.77
C GLU A 118 3.31 -1.12 8.02
N GLY A 119 2.10 -1.56 8.37
CA GLY A 119 1.80 -2.29 9.58
C GLY A 119 1.50 -1.38 10.76
N LEU A 120 0.83 -1.95 11.77
CA LEU A 120 0.60 -1.29 13.06
C LEU A 120 1.68 -1.77 14.06
N PRO A 121 2.59 -0.89 14.53
CA PRO A 121 3.57 -1.26 15.53
C PRO A 121 2.88 -1.72 16.82
N LEU A 122 3.39 -2.80 17.42
CA LEU A 122 2.93 -3.26 18.72
C LEU A 122 3.23 -2.19 19.77
N LYS A 123 2.21 -1.67 20.44
CA LYS A 123 2.38 -0.86 21.64
C LYS A 123 2.90 -1.76 22.75
N ARG A 124 4.22 -1.73 23.00
CA ARG A 124 4.82 -2.37 24.17
C ARG A 124 4.41 -1.55 25.40
N ASN A 125 3.37 -1.99 26.11
CA ASN A 125 3.15 -1.54 27.47
C ASN A 125 4.34 -2.01 28.30
N SER A 126 5.30 -1.11 28.53
CA SER A 126 6.38 -1.34 29.47
C SER A 126 5.76 -1.24 30.85
N LEU A 127 5.53 -2.38 31.50
CA LEU A 127 5.38 -2.47 32.95
C LEU A 127 6.78 -2.46 33.58
#